data_AF-A0A972Q8A8-F1
#
_entry.id   AF-A0A972Q8A8-F1
#
_cell.length_a   1.000
_cell.length_b   1.000
_cell.length_c   1.000
_cell.angle_alpha   90.00
_cell.angle_beta   90.00
_cell.angle_gamma   90.00
#
_symmetry.space_group_name_H-M   'P 1'
#
loop_
_entity.id
_entity.type
_entity.pdbx_description
1 polymer ?
#
loop_
_entity_poly.entity_id
_entity_poly.type
_entity_poly.pdbx_seq_one_letter_code
_entity_poly.pdbx_strand_id
1 'polypeptide(L)'
;MRAARLLVLVGVLILGGIGEVRGQGWNVELVGILYYYCDFAYDVAVSGNYAYIADGPSGLCIINIANPSSPTGVGGYNTPGYSFDVKVSGNYAYIADYDCGLRIINISNPLNPIEVGYYDTPGYSYGVAVSGNYAYVADGYYGLRIINITNPSSPIQTGYYITSICCDVTVSGNYAYLAAANWGLRIINISNPSNPFPVGYYNTPGFAHGVAVSGNYAYVADYWQGLRIINIANPSSPTEVGYYNTPGEAEDVVVSGNYAYVADRGALRVLNISDPSSPIQVGYYNTIGNAYGVVKSGNYVYVADQYFFEIFDCSQALSVDNPDVNLSPLTFHLSTPYPNPFNAETVISCQLQAAGCLDLTVYDITGREAAKLYNGFMEAGYHEVKFDGSRLGSGVYFVRMEAGNYTDCKKILMVK
;
A
#
# COMPACT_ATOMS: atom_id res chain seq x y z
N MET A 1 -1.13 22.57 -28.69
CA MET A 1 -2.11 21.79 -29.49
C MET A 1 -2.67 20.71 -28.59
N ARG A 2 -4.01 20.65 -28.51
CA ARG A 2 -4.76 19.81 -27.57
C ARG A 2 -4.57 18.33 -27.89
N ALA A 3 -4.13 17.55 -26.90
CA ALA A 3 -4.35 16.10 -26.88
C ALA A 3 -5.11 15.79 -25.58
N ALA A 4 -6.44 15.86 -25.64
CA ALA A 4 -7.26 15.13 -24.68
C ALA A 4 -6.97 13.65 -24.93
N ARG A 5 -6.22 13.01 -24.03
CA ARG A 5 -5.97 11.57 -24.13
C ARG A 5 -7.27 10.85 -23.78
N LEU A 6 -7.67 10.00 -24.71
CA LEU A 6 -8.89 9.22 -24.70
C LEU A 6 -8.85 8.26 -23.50
N LEU A 7 -9.70 8.48 -22.49
CA LEU A 7 -10.04 7.44 -21.52
C LEU A 7 -10.74 6.32 -22.29
N VAL A 8 -10.02 5.26 -22.60
CA VAL A 8 -10.64 4.07 -23.21
C VAL A 8 -11.36 3.33 -22.09
N LEU A 9 -12.68 3.47 -22.11
CA LEU A 9 -13.61 2.71 -21.29
C LEU A 9 -13.56 1.24 -21.72
N VAL A 10 -12.65 0.45 -21.17
CA VAL A 10 -12.86 -1.00 -21.13
C VAL A 10 -13.79 -1.24 -19.95
N GLY A 11 -15.10 -1.11 -20.22
CA GLY A 11 -16.06 -1.78 -19.37
C GLY A 11 -15.68 -3.25 -19.35
N VAL A 12 -15.25 -3.75 -18.20
CA VAL A 12 -15.12 -5.20 -17.99
C VAL A 12 -16.53 -5.74 -18.07
N LEU A 13 -16.93 -6.12 -19.28
CA LEU A 13 -17.91 -7.17 -19.49
C LEU A 13 -17.37 -8.38 -18.75
N ILE A 14 -18.01 -8.72 -17.64
CA ILE A 14 -17.96 -10.05 -17.05
C ILE A 14 -18.62 -10.98 -18.07
N LEU A 15 -17.86 -11.36 -19.08
CA LEU A 15 -18.17 -12.44 -20.01
C LEU A 15 -16.90 -13.28 -20.09
N GLY A 16 -17.01 -14.50 -19.56
CA GLY A 16 -15.89 -15.44 -19.46
C GLY A 16 -15.21 -15.70 -20.79
N GLY A 17 -13.88 -15.87 -20.75
CA GLY A 17 -13.14 -16.35 -21.92
C GLY A 17 -11.67 -15.97 -22.04
N ILE A 18 -11.10 -15.16 -21.15
CA ILE A 18 -9.66 -14.93 -21.07
C ILE A 18 -9.23 -15.04 -19.60
N GLY A 19 -8.20 -15.86 -19.33
CA GLY A 19 -7.82 -16.30 -18.00
C GLY A 19 -7.58 -15.14 -17.03
N GLU A 20 -8.31 -15.16 -15.92
CA GLU A 20 -8.16 -14.20 -14.83
C GLU A 20 -6.75 -14.31 -14.22
N VAL A 21 -5.94 -13.26 -14.35
CA VAL A 21 -4.80 -13.06 -13.44
C VAL A 21 -5.32 -12.19 -12.30
N ARG A 22 -6.03 -12.81 -11.35
CA ARG A 22 -6.32 -12.15 -10.07
C ARG A 22 -5.09 -12.31 -9.18
N GLY A 23 -4.71 -11.23 -8.52
CA GLY A 23 -3.83 -11.29 -7.36
C GLY A 23 -4.34 -12.31 -6.34
N GLN A 24 -3.43 -13.00 -5.64
CA GLN A 24 -3.81 -13.90 -4.55
C GLN A 24 -3.91 -13.11 -3.24
N GLY A 25 -4.99 -13.31 -2.49
CA GLY A 25 -5.23 -12.65 -1.22
C GLY A 25 -5.77 -13.59 -0.14
N TRP A 26 -5.56 -13.19 1.11
CA TRP A 26 -6.11 -13.81 2.31
C TRP A 26 -6.88 -12.76 3.10
N ASN A 27 -8.15 -13.04 3.41
CA ASN A 27 -9.07 -12.15 4.15
C ASN A 27 -9.26 -10.73 3.54
N VAL A 28 -8.82 -10.52 2.30
CA VAL A 28 -8.97 -9.27 1.55
C VAL A 28 -9.48 -9.63 0.16
N GLU A 29 -10.55 -8.97 -0.27
CA GLU A 29 -11.19 -9.22 -1.55
C GLU A 29 -11.04 -8.02 -2.47
N LEU A 30 -10.60 -8.24 -3.71
CA LEU A 30 -10.65 -7.22 -4.76
C LEU A 30 -12.10 -7.00 -5.19
N VAL A 31 -12.59 -5.79 -4.99
CA VAL A 31 -13.97 -5.36 -5.30
C VAL A 31 -14.03 -4.72 -6.67
N GLY A 32 -13.10 -3.80 -6.94
CA GLY A 32 -13.08 -3.01 -8.16
C GLY A 32 -11.67 -2.74 -8.61
N ILE A 33 -11.48 -2.63 -9.92
CA ILE A 33 -10.20 -2.34 -10.53
C ILE A 33 -10.43 -1.43 -11.73
N LEU A 34 -9.54 -0.47 -11.93
CA LEU A 34 -9.49 0.37 -13.12
C LEU A 34 -8.07 0.34 -13.68
N TYR A 35 -7.95 -0.02 -14.96
CA TYR A 35 -6.68 -0.04 -15.69
C TYR A 35 -6.28 1.39 -16.07
N TYR A 36 -5.02 1.74 -15.81
CA TYR A 36 -4.41 2.95 -16.33
C TYR A 36 -3.54 2.65 -17.55
N TYR A 37 -3.53 3.58 -18.50
CA TYR A 37 -2.54 3.60 -19.59
C TYR A 37 -1.33 4.50 -19.25
N CYS A 38 -1.16 4.84 -17.96
CA CYS A 38 -0.12 5.73 -17.46
C CYS A 38 0.92 4.90 -16.70
N ASP A 39 2.18 5.33 -16.74
CA ASP A 39 3.30 4.52 -16.25
C ASP A 39 3.28 4.24 -14.73
N PHE A 40 2.75 5.15 -13.89
CA PHE A 40 2.75 5.02 -12.41
C PHE A 40 1.67 5.88 -11.71
N ALA A 41 0.81 5.28 -10.87
CA ALA A 41 -0.01 5.98 -9.88
C ALA A 41 0.67 5.95 -8.50
N TYR A 42 0.97 7.12 -7.93
CA TYR A 42 1.80 7.23 -6.73
C TYR A 42 1.01 7.39 -5.43
N ASP A 43 -0.12 8.08 -5.46
CA ASP A 43 -0.98 8.25 -4.28
C ASP A 43 -2.46 8.34 -4.65
N VAL A 44 -3.31 8.10 -3.65
CA VAL A 44 -4.76 8.18 -3.73
C VAL A 44 -5.35 8.90 -2.51
N ALA A 45 -6.22 9.87 -2.78
CA ALA A 45 -7.14 10.44 -1.79
C ALA A 45 -8.60 10.13 -2.15
N VAL A 46 -9.46 10.00 -1.14
CA VAL A 46 -10.90 9.77 -1.32
C VAL A 46 -11.71 10.87 -0.64
N SER A 47 -12.69 11.41 -1.36
CA SER A 47 -13.68 12.34 -0.82
C SER A 47 -15.05 12.10 -1.44
N GLY A 48 -16.02 11.76 -0.58
CA GLY A 48 -17.36 11.38 -1.01
C GLY A 48 -17.33 10.19 -1.98
N ASN A 49 -17.91 10.37 -3.16
CA ASN A 49 -18.01 9.34 -4.20
C ASN A 49 -16.84 9.37 -5.19
N TYR A 50 -15.75 10.06 -4.87
CA TYR A 50 -14.62 10.20 -5.79
C TYR A 50 -13.30 9.79 -5.14
N ALA A 51 -12.48 9.09 -5.93
CA ALA A 51 -11.06 8.92 -5.68
C ALA A 51 -10.27 9.87 -6.58
N TYR A 52 -9.19 10.41 -6.05
CA TYR A 52 -8.31 11.39 -6.66
C TYR A 52 -6.91 10.79 -6.64
N ILE A 53 -6.31 10.62 -7.81
CA ILE A 53 -5.04 9.90 -7.97
C ILE A 53 -3.96 10.87 -8.40
N ALA A 54 -2.81 10.83 -7.71
CA ALA A 54 -1.57 11.41 -8.19
C ALA A 54 -0.97 10.46 -9.24
N ASP A 55 -1.27 10.74 -10.51
CA ASP A 55 -1.03 9.86 -11.66
C ASP A 55 0.27 10.22 -12.41
N GLY A 56 1.31 10.56 -11.63
CA GLY A 56 2.64 10.86 -12.14
C GLY A 56 2.63 11.89 -13.28
N PRO A 57 3.11 11.56 -14.50
CA PRO A 57 3.15 12.49 -15.63
C PRO A 57 1.77 12.95 -16.17
N SER A 58 0.68 12.27 -15.79
CA SER A 58 -0.68 12.63 -16.22
C SER A 58 -1.33 13.67 -15.30
N GLY A 59 -0.70 13.96 -14.15
CA GLY A 59 -1.20 14.89 -13.14
C GLY A 59 -2.26 14.26 -12.23
N LEU A 60 -3.40 14.93 -12.10
CA LEU A 60 -4.54 14.46 -11.32
C LEU A 60 -5.48 13.60 -12.17
N CYS A 61 -5.78 12.38 -11.76
CA CYS A 61 -6.92 11.60 -12.26
C CYS A 61 -8.06 11.58 -11.24
N ILE A 62 -9.31 11.67 -11.70
CA ILE A 62 -10.51 11.63 -10.86
C ILE A 62 -11.39 10.46 -11.28
N ILE A 63 -11.71 9.60 -10.32
CA ILE A 63 -12.48 8.38 -10.50
C ILE A 63 -13.77 8.47 -9.69
N ASN A 64 -14.90 8.19 -10.31
CA ASN A 64 -16.15 7.94 -9.60
C ASN A 64 -16.15 6.52 -9.03
N ILE A 65 -16.32 6.44 -7.72
CA ILE A 65 -16.34 5.23 -6.89
C ILE A 65 -17.69 5.04 -6.19
N ALA A 66 -18.75 5.73 -6.64
CA ALA A 66 -20.11 5.54 -6.12
C ALA A 66 -20.58 4.08 -6.21
N ASN A 67 -20.10 3.35 -7.23
CA ASN A 67 -20.18 1.91 -7.29
C ASN A 67 -18.75 1.31 -7.22
N PRO A 68 -18.30 0.86 -6.04
CA PRO A 68 -16.96 0.32 -5.85
C PRO A 68 -16.62 -0.88 -6.74
N SER A 69 -17.61 -1.68 -7.19
CA SER A 69 -17.35 -2.81 -8.07
C SER A 69 -17.25 -2.43 -9.55
N SER A 70 -17.49 -1.16 -9.88
CA SER A 70 -17.41 -0.62 -11.24
C SER A 70 -16.92 0.83 -11.18
N PRO A 71 -15.67 1.06 -10.72
CA PRO A 71 -15.09 2.39 -10.70
C PRO A 71 -14.94 2.92 -12.13
N THR A 72 -15.14 4.23 -12.32
CA THR A 72 -15.06 4.86 -13.66
C THR A 72 -14.30 6.17 -13.61
N GLY A 73 -13.31 6.35 -14.48
CA GLY A 73 -12.65 7.64 -14.62
C GLY A 73 -13.62 8.69 -15.18
N VAL A 74 -13.71 9.84 -14.53
CA VAL A 74 -14.66 10.92 -14.87
C VAL A 74 -13.98 12.21 -15.28
N GLY A 75 -12.75 12.45 -14.85
CA GLY A 75 -12.03 13.67 -15.16
C GLY A 75 -10.58 13.61 -14.73
N GLY A 76 -9.89 14.72 -14.92
CA GLY A 76 -8.50 14.86 -14.53
C GLY A 76 -7.94 16.22 -14.96
N TYR A 77 -6.77 16.54 -14.44
CA TYR A 77 -6.05 17.75 -14.76
C TYR A 77 -4.57 17.42 -14.95
N ASN A 78 -4.03 17.73 -16.13
CA ASN A 78 -2.61 17.53 -16.41
C ASN A 78 -1.80 18.64 -15.75
N THR A 79 -1.18 18.33 -14.61
CA THR A 79 -0.23 19.22 -13.95
C THR A 79 1.06 19.30 -14.79
N PRO A 80 1.88 20.35 -14.62
CA PRO A 80 3.10 20.48 -15.42
C PRO A 80 4.24 19.55 -15.01
N GLY A 81 4.25 19.04 -13.78
CA GLY A 81 5.28 18.15 -13.23
C GLY A 81 4.86 16.69 -13.16
N TYR A 82 5.44 15.98 -12.19
CA TYR A 82 5.09 14.60 -11.85
C TYR A 82 4.36 14.61 -10.51
N SER A 83 3.10 14.17 -10.52
CA SER A 83 2.29 14.13 -9.31
C SER A 83 2.64 12.90 -8.46
N PHE A 84 3.16 13.14 -7.25
CA PHE A 84 3.58 12.09 -6.30
C PHE A 84 2.59 11.88 -5.15
N ASP A 85 1.97 12.95 -4.65
CA ASP A 85 1.03 12.87 -3.53
C ASP A 85 -0.17 13.78 -3.79
N VAL A 86 -1.35 13.37 -3.32
CA VAL A 86 -2.59 14.13 -3.42
C VAL A 86 -3.35 14.11 -2.10
N LYS A 87 -3.77 15.29 -1.62
CA LYS A 87 -4.72 15.41 -0.51
C LYS A 87 -5.91 16.26 -0.89
N VAL A 88 -7.08 15.90 -0.37
CA VAL A 88 -8.33 16.60 -0.63
C VAL A 88 -8.82 17.29 0.63
N SER A 89 -9.15 18.59 0.52
CA SER A 89 -9.80 19.35 1.58
C SER A 89 -10.88 20.25 0.98
N GLY A 90 -12.13 20.00 1.36
CA GLY A 90 -13.29 20.67 0.79
C GLY A 90 -13.37 20.49 -0.72
N ASN A 91 -13.36 21.60 -1.45
CA ASN A 91 -13.46 21.63 -2.92
C ASN A 91 -12.11 21.65 -3.63
N TYR A 92 -11.01 21.36 -2.93
CA TYR A 92 -9.67 21.46 -3.50
C TYR A 92 -8.88 20.15 -3.33
N ALA A 93 -8.18 19.78 -4.39
CA ALA A 93 -7.08 18.83 -4.36
C ALA A 93 -5.75 19.60 -4.30
N TYR A 94 -4.87 19.17 -3.42
CA TYR A 94 -3.53 19.71 -3.19
C TYR A 94 -2.54 18.63 -3.61
N ILE A 95 -1.65 18.96 -4.53
CA ILE A 95 -0.78 17.99 -5.18
C ILE A 95 0.68 18.37 -4.95
N ALA A 96 1.47 17.41 -4.49
CA ALA A 96 2.93 17.48 -4.56
C ALA A 96 3.37 17.06 -5.97
N ASP A 97 3.79 18.03 -6.78
CA ASP A 97 4.02 17.86 -8.22
C ASP A 97 5.51 17.93 -8.57
N TYR A 98 6.33 17.26 -7.77
CA TYR A 98 7.78 17.15 -7.94
C TYR A 98 8.48 18.51 -8.09
N ASP A 99 9.06 18.79 -9.26
CA ASP A 99 9.79 20.01 -9.60
C ASP A 99 8.87 21.23 -9.84
N CYS A 100 7.56 21.01 -9.85
CA CYS A 100 6.53 22.04 -10.01
C CYS A 100 5.82 22.41 -8.69
N GLY A 101 6.38 21.96 -7.56
CA GLY A 101 5.97 22.37 -6.22
C GLY A 101 4.57 21.93 -5.82
N LEU A 102 3.85 22.81 -5.11
CA LEU A 102 2.46 22.59 -4.71
C LEU A 102 1.50 23.07 -5.80
N ARG A 103 0.61 22.21 -6.29
CA ARG A 103 -0.50 22.58 -7.17
C ARG A 103 -1.82 22.55 -6.40
N ILE A 104 -2.69 23.53 -6.64
CA ILE A 104 -4.00 23.63 -5.97
C ILE A 104 -5.10 23.62 -7.04
N ILE A 105 -5.86 22.54 -7.07
CA ILE A 105 -6.85 22.26 -8.11
C ILE A 105 -8.25 22.31 -7.51
N ASN A 106 -9.11 23.18 -8.02
CA ASN A 106 -10.52 23.18 -7.70
C ASN A 106 -11.20 21.97 -8.35
N ILE A 107 -11.78 21.13 -7.50
CA ILE A 107 -12.45 19.87 -7.83
C ILE A 107 -13.96 19.93 -7.55
N SER A 108 -14.54 21.12 -7.32
CA SER A 108 -15.99 21.29 -7.14
C SER A 108 -16.81 20.70 -8.29
N ASN A 109 -16.27 20.70 -9.50
CA ASN A 109 -16.77 19.91 -10.62
C ASN A 109 -15.73 18.85 -11.01
N PRO A 110 -15.89 17.57 -10.60
CA PRO A 110 -14.92 16.51 -10.86
C PRO A 110 -14.78 16.16 -12.35
N LEU A 111 -15.74 16.56 -13.19
CA LEU A 111 -15.66 16.38 -14.65
C LEU A 111 -14.81 17.46 -15.34
N ASN A 112 -14.57 18.59 -14.67
CA ASN A 112 -13.79 19.70 -15.20
C ASN A 112 -13.02 20.39 -14.07
N PRO A 113 -12.00 19.70 -13.50
CA PRO A 113 -11.13 20.29 -12.50
C PRO A 113 -10.31 21.45 -13.09
N ILE A 114 -10.01 22.46 -12.27
CA ILE A 114 -9.30 23.68 -12.70
C ILE A 114 -8.23 24.03 -11.68
N GLU A 115 -6.97 24.15 -12.09
CA GLU A 115 -5.93 24.74 -11.25
C GLU A 115 -6.25 26.21 -10.94
N VAL A 116 -6.34 26.53 -9.65
CA VAL A 116 -6.66 27.89 -9.17
C VAL A 116 -5.44 28.62 -8.64
N GLY A 117 -4.41 27.89 -8.23
CA GLY A 117 -3.16 28.45 -7.72
C GLY A 117 -2.08 27.38 -7.58
N TYR A 118 -0.85 27.83 -7.41
CA TYR A 118 0.31 26.98 -7.21
C TYR A 118 1.37 27.73 -6.41
N TYR A 119 2.32 27.01 -5.84
CA TYR A 119 3.52 27.56 -5.22
C TYR A 119 4.72 26.70 -5.61
N ASP A 120 5.65 27.28 -6.37
CA ASP A 120 6.88 26.61 -6.76
C ASP A 120 7.80 26.51 -5.53
N THR A 121 7.90 25.31 -4.96
CA THR A 121 8.84 25.03 -3.87
C THR A 121 10.27 24.94 -4.43
N PRO A 122 11.30 25.19 -3.62
CA PRO A 122 12.69 25.16 -4.11
C PRO A 122 13.25 23.74 -4.32
N GLY A 123 12.55 22.70 -3.83
CA GLY A 123 12.97 21.31 -3.92
C GLY A 123 12.10 20.45 -4.82
N TYR A 124 12.09 19.15 -4.51
CA TYR A 124 11.21 18.17 -5.14
C TYR A 124 10.11 17.83 -4.14
N SER A 125 8.88 18.22 -4.47
CA SER A 125 7.71 17.94 -3.64
C SER A 125 7.30 16.48 -3.82
N TYR A 126 7.47 15.69 -2.76
CA TYR A 126 7.12 14.26 -2.71
C TYR A 126 5.83 13.99 -1.95
N GLY A 127 5.59 14.72 -0.86
CA GLY A 127 4.44 14.55 0.01
C GLY A 127 3.78 15.87 0.39
N VAL A 128 2.48 15.85 0.65
CA VAL A 128 1.68 16.99 1.08
C VAL A 128 0.67 16.57 2.15
N ALA A 129 0.56 17.35 3.22
CA ALA A 129 -0.52 17.29 4.18
C ALA A 129 -1.26 18.62 4.25
N VAL A 130 -2.56 18.59 4.54
CA VAL A 130 -3.40 19.78 4.66
C VAL A 130 -4.01 19.82 6.05
N SER A 131 -3.82 20.92 6.78
CA SER A 131 -4.43 21.13 8.09
C SER A 131 -4.82 22.58 8.28
N GLY A 132 -6.13 22.82 8.42
CA GLY A 132 -6.71 24.16 8.49
C GLY A 132 -6.36 24.99 7.25
N ASN A 133 -5.70 26.12 7.48
CA ASN A 133 -5.34 27.09 6.44
C ASN A 133 -3.95 26.84 5.82
N TYR A 134 -3.33 25.70 6.07
CA TYR A 134 -1.96 25.42 5.66
C TYR A 134 -1.84 24.10 4.91
N ALA A 135 -1.04 24.12 3.85
CA ALA A 135 -0.43 22.95 3.23
C ALA A 135 1.01 22.81 3.76
N TYR A 136 1.37 21.58 4.11
CA TYR A 136 2.67 21.18 4.60
C TYR A 136 3.27 20.27 3.54
N VAL A 137 4.40 20.64 2.96
CA VAL A 137 4.99 19.93 1.82
C VAL A 137 6.34 19.36 2.20
N ALA A 138 6.50 18.05 1.99
CA ALA A 138 7.78 17.35 2.04
C ALA A 138 8.52 17.62 0.73
N ASP A 139 9.49 18.54 0.78
CA ASP A 139 10.16 19.15 -0.37
C ASP A 139 11.55 18.54 -0.61
N GLY A 140 11.67 17.23 -0.40
CA GLY A 140 12.92 16.49 -0.62
C GLY A 140 14.07 17.04 0.23
N TYR A 141 15.19 17.38 -0.41
CA TYR A 141 16.39 17.93 0.24
C TYR A 141 16.18 19.25 0.99
N TYR A 142 15.03 19.89 0.78
CA TYR A 142 14.69 21.16 1.38
C TYR A 142 13.76 21.04 2.59
N GLY A 143 13.47 19.81 3.00
CA GLY A 143 12.73 19.51 4.22
C GLY A 143 11.26 19.87 4.13
N LEU A 144 10.75 20.55 5.16
CA LEU A 144 9.35 20.92 5.29
C LEU A 144 9.11 22.35 4.79
N ARG A 145 8.15 22.53 3.88
CA ARG A 145 7.59 23.84 3.50
C ARG A 145 6.20 24.00 4.08
N ILE A 146 5.91 25.16 4.67
CA ILE A 146 4.61 25.47 5.27
C ILE A 146 3.99 26.63 4.49
N ILE A 147 2.94 26.33 3.74
CA ILE A 147 2.33 27.23 2.76
C ILE A 147 0.93 27.58 3.23
N ASN A 148 0.66 28.87 3.41
CA ASN A 148 -0.67 29.37 3.71
C ASN A 148 -1.52 29.30 2.45
N ILE A 149 -2.64 28.59 2.55
CA ILE A 149 -3.61 28.30 1.49
C ILE A 149 -4.99 28.90 1.81
N THR A 150 -5.07 29.87 2.74
CA THR A 150 -6.33 30.58 3.08
C THR A 150 -6.98 31.17 1.84
N ASN A 151 -6.16 31.69 0.91
CA ASN A 151 -6.57 32.00 -0.44
C ASN A 151 -5.94 31.01 -1.42
N PRO A 152 -6.67 29.97 -1.88
CA PRO A 152 -6.16 28.95 -2.79
C PRO A 152 -5.58 29.48 -4.11
N SER A 153 -6.01 30.67 -4.56
CA SER A 153 -5.48 31.26 -5.81
C SER A 153 -4.22 32.10 -5.62
N SER A 154 -3.77 32.28 -4.38
CA SER A 154 -2.55 33.01 -4.06
C SER A 154 -1.89 32.41 -2.81
N PRO A 155 -1.43 31.15 -2.89
CA PRO A 155 -0.74 30.51 -1.78
C PRO A 155 0.59 31.21 -1.48
N ILE A 156 0.96 31.30 -0.20
CA ILE A 156 2.17 32.01 0.24
C ILE A 156 2.90 31.17 1.29
N GLN A 157 4.19 30.88 1.07
CA GLN A 157 5.00 30.24 2.10
C GLN A 157 5.08 31.11 3.36
N THR A 158 4.62 30.54 4.47
CA THR A 158 4.62 31.19 5.80
C THR A 158 5.86 30.82 6.61
N GLY A 159 6.34 29.60 6.47
CA GLY A 159 7.52 29.12 7.17
C GLY A 159 8.10 27.88 6.51
N TYR A 160 9.24 27.43 7.04
CA TYR A 160 9.90 26.22 6.57
C TYR A 160 10.80 25.66 7.67
N TYR A 161 11.13 24.39 7.57
CA TYR A 161 12.16 23.76 8.38
C TYR A 161 13.03 22.87 7.49
N ILE A 162 14.34 23.17 7.46
CA ILE A 162 15.29 22.36 6.70
C ILE A 162 15.64 21.13 7.54
N THR A 163 15.34 19.96 7.00
CA THR A 163 15.83 18.66 7.49
C THR A 163 16.66 18.03 6.36
N SER A 164 16.88 16.72 6.40
CA SER A 164 17.40 15.98 5.25
C SER A 164 16.32 15.73 4.19
N ILE A 165 16.51 14.75 3.31
CA ILE A 165 15.49 14.30 2.36
C ILE A 165 14.20 13.98 3.11
N CYS A 166 13.11 14.61 2.72
CA CYS A 166 11.77 14.41 3.26
C CYS A 166 10.90 13.81 2.14
N CYS A 167 10.42 12.59 2.35
CA CYS A 167 9.59 11.85 1.39
C CYS A 167 8.11 12.09 1.63
N ASP A 168 7.70 12.14 2.89
CA ASP A 168 6.30 12.31 3.28
C ASP A 168 6.16 13.16 4.54
N VAL A 169 4.98 13.75 4.71
CA VAL A 169 4.60 14.57 5.85
C VAL A 169 3.15 14.29 6.25
N THR A 170 2.92 14.05 7.54
CA THR A 170 1.59 14.06 8.14
C THR A 170 1.51 15.05 9.30
N VAL A 171 0.31 15.55 9.59
CA VAL A 171 0.07 16.57 10.63
C VAL A 171 -0.91 16.04 11.66
N SER A 172 -0.54 16.14 12.94
CA SER A 172 -1.42 15.83 14.06
C SER A 172 -1.26 16.88 15.16
N GLY A 173 -2.34 17.62 15.42
CA GLY A 173 -2.35 18.74 16.36
C GLY A 173 -1.32 19.81 15.99
N ASN A 174 -0.39 20.08 16.90
CA ASN A 174 0.65 21.10 16.75
C ASN A 174 1.96 20.56 16.16
N TYR A 175 1.96 19.36 15.59
CA TYR A 175 3.17 18.70 15.11
C TYR A 175 3.02 18.24 13.66
N ALA A 176 4.08 18.45 12.89
CA ALA A 176 4.32 17.77 11.63
C ALA A 176 5.30 16.61 11.88
N TYR A 177 4.95 15.44 11.35
CA TYR A 177 5.73 14.22 11.41
C TYR A 177 6.21 13.92 10.00
N LEU A 178 7.52 13.81 9.84
CA LEU A 178 8.16 13.67 8.55
C LEU A 178 8.80 12.29 8.42
N ALA A 179 8.54 11.61 7.31
CA ALA A 179 9.31 10.46 6.87
C ALA A 179 10.56 10.98 6.14
N ALA A 180 11.71 10.93 6.81
CA ALA A 180 12.93 11.61 6.38
C ALA A 180 13.97 10.65 5.78
N ALA A 181 13.55 9.71 4.92
CA ALA A 181 14.46 8.78 4.25
C ALA A 181 15.36 8.03 5.26
N ASN A 182 16.68 7.97 5.01
CA ASN A 182 17.69 7.34 5.89
C ASN A 182 17.79 7.95 7.31
N TRP A 183 17.08 9.03 7.57
CA TRP A 183 17.06 9.68 8.87
C TRP A 183 15.89 9.18 9.73
N GLY A 184 14.90 8.52 9.16
CA GLY A 184 13.73 8.01 9.89
C GLY A 184 12.71 9.09 10.20
N LEU A 185 12.07 9.01 11.38
CA LEU A 185 11.01 9.92 11.80
C LEU A 185 11.60 11.25 12.32
N ARG A 186 11.11 12.38 11.82
CA ARG A 186 11.37 13.72 12.38
C ARG A 186 10.09 14.36 12.87
N ILE A 187 10.13 15.00 14.04
CA ILE A 187 8.97 15.62 14.68
C ILE A 187 9.22 17.12 14.84
N ILE A 188 8.43 17.92 14.12
CA ILE A 188 8.57 19.37 14.06
C ILE A 188 7.34 20.01 14.71
N ASN A 189 7.56 20.91 15.66
CA ASN A 189 6.50 21.74 16.20
C ASN A 189 6.12 22.82 15.18
N ILE A 190 4.83 22.88 14.88
CA ILE A 190 4.20 23.80 13.92
C ILE A 190 3.12 24.67 14.58
N SER A 191 3.12 24.76 15.92
CA SER A 191 2.16 25.62 16.66
C SER A 191 2.25 27.10 16.24
N ASN A 192 3.43 27.53 15.81
CA ASN A 192 3.63 28.76 15.05
C ASN A 192 4.13 28.41 13.64
N PRO A 193 3.25 28.38 12.63
CA PRO A 193 3.62 28.04 11.24
C PRO A 193 4.71 28.92 10.62
N SER A 194 4.92 30.13 11.14
CA SER A 194 5.98 31.05 10.66
C SER A 194 7.35 30.79 11.26
N ASN A 195 7.42 30.03 12.35
CA ASN A 195 8.65 29.68 13.04
C ASN A 195 8.59 28.23 13.56
N PRO A 196 8.53 27.23 12.66
CA PRO A 196 8.56 25.83 13.06
C PRO A 196 9.93 25.45 13.63
N PHE A 197 9.96 24.50 14.56
CA PHE A 197 11.22 24.06 15.19
C PHE A 197 11.20 22.56 15.53
N PRO A 198 12.35 21.87 15.52
CA PRO A 198 12.40 20.43 15.79
C PRO A 198 12.19 20.16 17.27
N VAL A 199 11.46 19.09 17.59
CA VAL A 199 11.18 18.68 18.98
C VAL A 199 11.81 17.34 19.31
N GLY A 200 11.78 16.41 18.36
CA GLY A 200 12.35 15.09 18.56
C GLY A 200 12.49 14.33 17.26
N TYR A 201 13.11 13.17 17.34
CA TYR A 201 13.35 12.30 16.20
C TYR A 201 13.54 10.87 16.65
N TYR A 202 13.29 9.93 15.73
CA TYR A 202 13.67 8.53 15.88
C TYR A 202 14.33 8.06 14.59
N ASN A 203 15.54 7.52 14.68
CA ASN A 203 16.23 6.95 13.51
C ASN A 203 15.73 5.53 13.30
N THR A 204 14.83 5.35 12.33
CA THR A 204 14.42 4.01 11.87
C THR A 204 15.59 3.35 11.14
N PRO A 205 15.66 2.01 11.10
CA PRO A 205 16.80 1.31 10.48
C PRO A 205 16.76 1.25 8.95
N GLY A 206 15.64 1.61 8.32
CA GLY A 206 15.44 1.58 6.89
C GLY A 206 15.38 2.95 6.26
N PHE A 207 14.57 3.06 5.21
CA PHE A 207 14.32 4.31 4.50
C PHE A 207 12.88 4.70 4.74
N ALA A 208 12.65 5.68 5.62
CA ALA A 208 11.31 6.15 5.93
C ALA A 208 10.70 6.85 4.70
N HIS A 209 9.68 6.20 4.12
CA HIS A 209 9.02 6.64 2.89
C HIS A 209 7.66 7.29 3.18
N GLY A 210 6.79 6.60 3.92
CA GLY A 210 5.47 7.09 4.34
C GLY A 210 5.30 7.16 5.85
N VAL A 211 4.43 8.05 6.33
CA VAL A 211 4.13 8.19 7.77
C VAL A 211 2.65 8.51 8.05
N ALA A 212 2.04 7.71 8.93
CA ALA A 212 0.74 7.98 9.52
C ALA A 212 0.82 8.19 11.03
N VAL A 213 -0.10 8.98 11.59
CA VAL A 213 -0.21 9.20 13.04
C VAL A 213 -1.61 8.86 13.52
N SER A 214 -1.70 8.05 14.57
CA SER A 214 -2.96 7.73 15.25
C SER A 214 -2.74 7.69 16.76
N GLY A 215 -3.45 8.57 17.48
CA GLY A 215 -3.29 8.74 18.91
C GLY A 215 -1.85 9.08 19.30
N ASN A 216 -1.25 8.22 20.11
CA ASN A 216 0.12 8.37 20.63
C ASN A 216 1.19 7.67 19.79
N TYR A 217 0.86 7.21 18.58
CA TYR A 217 1.77 6.42 17.75
C TYR A 217 1.93 7.02 16.36
N ALA A 218 3.19 7.04 15.90
CA ALA A 218 3.55 7.21 14.50
C ALA A 218 3.84 5.84 13.90
N TYR A 219 3.30 5.60 12.72
CA TYR A 219 3.42 4.39 11.92
C TYR A 219 4.21 4.77 10.69
N VAL A 220 5.41 4.22 10.54
CA VAL A 220 6.34 4.58 9.46
C VAL A 220 6.52 3.40 8.54
N ALA A 221 6.19 3.59 7.26
CA ALA A 221 6.56 2.69 6.18
C ALA A 221 8.06 2.92 5.89
N ASP A 222 8.90 1.99 6.36
CA ASP A 222 10.36 2.11 6.38
C ASP A 222 11.02 1.27 5.28
N TYR A 223 10.34 1.20 4.13
CA TYR A 223 10.77 0.54 2.91
C TYR A 223 11.18 -0.92 3.15
N TRP A 224 12.45 -1.31 2.96
CA TRP A 224 12.91 -2.70 3.18
C TRP A 224 12.88 -3.18 4.65
N GLN A 225 12.53 -2.31 5.61
CA GLN A 225 12.35 -2.66 7.02
C GLN A 225 10.87 -2.79 7.43
N GLY A 226 9.95 -2.71 6.46
CA GLY A 226 8.52 -2.86 6.69
C GLY A 226 7.91 -1.73 7.52
N LEU A 227 6.94 -2.06 8.37
CA LEU A 227 6.26 -1.11 9.24
C LEU A 227 6.99 -0.94 10.57
N ARG A 228 7.26 0.31 10.97
CA ARG A 228 7.77 0.68 12.31
C ARG A 228 6.69 1.41 13.10
N ILE A 229 6.55 1.08 14.38
CA ILE A 229 5.56 1.68 15.27
C ILE A 229 6.30 2.41 16.40
N ILE A 230 6.24 3.74 16.35
CA ILE A 230 6.95 4.63 17.25
C ILE A 230 5.97 5.31 18.20
N ASN A 231 6.15 5.12 19.50
CA ASN A 231 5.45 5.88 20.52
C ASN A 231 5.95 7.34 20.50
N ILE A 232 5.01 8.26 20.33
CA ILE A 232 5.18 9.71 20.26
C ILE A 232 4.38 10.44 21.35
N ALA A 233 3.92 9.74 22.40
CA ALA A 233 3.23 10.35 23.54
C ALA A 233 4.05 11.48 24.18
N ASN A 234 5.38 11.32 24.18
CA ASN A 234 6.32 12.42 24.40
C ASN A 234 7.08 12.72 23.09
N PRO A 235 6.66 13.75 22.32
CA PRO A 235 7.29 14.10 21.05
C PRO A 235 8.78 14.43 21.14
N SER A 236 9.32 14.78 22.31
CA SER A 236 10.75 15.07 22.48
C SER A 236 11.61 13.84 22.79
N SER A 237 10.98 12.69 23.01
CA SER A 237 11.67 11.42 23.32
C SER A 237 10.88 10.25 22.73
N PRO A 238 10.72 10.18 21.40
CA PRO A 238 10.00 9.09 20.76
C PRO A 238 10.75 7.76 20.91
N THR A 239 10.02 6.66 21.00
CA THR A 239 10.59 5.31 21.17
C THR A 239 9.84 4.30 20.33
N GLU A 240 10.55 3.44 19.59
CA GLU A 240 9.91 2.31 18.91
C GLU A 240 9.36 1.31 19.94
N VAL A 241 8.11 0.89 19.73
CA VAL A 241 7.42 -0.08 20.59
C VAL A 241 7.17 -1.40 19.90
N GLY A 242 7.12 -1.42 18.56
CA GLY A 242 6.91 -2.61 17.76
C GLY A 242 7.20 -2.37 16.28
N TYR A 243 7.25 -3.44 15.51
CA TYR A 243 7.48 -3.41 14.08
C TYR A 243 6.87 -4.65 13.42
N TYR A 244 6.65 -4.58 12.11
CA TYR A 244 6.29 -5.74 11.28
C TYR A 244 7.11 -5.70 10.00
N ASN A 245 7.98 -6.69 9.80
CA ASN A 245 8.75 -6.81 8.57
C ASN A 245 7.82 -7.31 7.45
N THR A 246 7.36 -6.40 6.60
CA THR A 246 6.55 -6.78 5.44
C THR A 246 7.40 -7.54 4.42
N PRO A 247 6.80 -8.44 3.61
CA PRO A 247 7.56 -9.19 2.61
C PRO A 247 8.13 -8.33 1.47
N GLY A 248 7.46 -7.25 1.11
CA GLY A 248 7.88 -6.31 0.07
C GLY A 248 8.57 -5.07 0.65
N GLU A 249 8.53 -4.00 -0.13
CA GLU A 249 9.01 -2.69 0.25
C GLU A 249 7.81 -1.83 0.68
N ALA A 250 7.75 -1.45 1.96
CA ALA A 250 6.67 -0.62 2.49
C ALA A 250 6.81 0.84 2.00
N GLU A 251 5.92 1.25 1.10
CA GLU A 251 5.94 2.58 0.46
C GLU A 251 5.08 3.60 1.21
N ASP A 252 3.91 3.17 1.67
CA ASP A 252 2.93 4.03 2.34
C ASP A 252 2.12 3.24 3.39
N VAL A 253 1.59 3.96 4.37
CA VAL A 253 0.79 3.39 5.45
C VAL A 253 -0.33 4.34 5.86
N VAL A 254 -1.54 3.80 6.02
CA VAL A 254 -2.67 4.48 6.66
C VAL A 254 -3.21 3.69 7.83
N VAL A 255 -3.72 4.40 8.84
CA VAL A 255 -4.26 3.79 10.07
C VAL A 255 -5.71 4.18 10.26
N SER A 256 -6.54 3.19 10.61
CA SER A 256 -7.95 3.42 10.96
C SER A 256 -8.40 2.47 12.05
N GLY A 257 -8.71 3.03 13.22
CA GLY A 257 -9.00 2.24 14.42
C GLY A 257 -7.79 1.41 14.83
N ASN A 258 -8.00 0.10 14.99
CA ASN A 258 -6.97 -0.85 15.40
C ASN A 258 -6.24 -1.51 14.21
N TYR A 259 -6.29 -0.91 13.02
CA TYR A 259 -5.71 -1.50 11.82
C TYR A 259 -4.81 -0.54 11.07
N ALA A 260 -3.66 -1.04 10.63
CA ALA A 260 -2.78 -0.41 9.66
C ALA A 260 -2.92 -1.10 8.31
N TYR A 261 -2.99 -0.29 7.25
CA TYR A 261 -3.03 -0.75 5.86
C TYR A 261 -1.76 -0.25 5.21
N VAL A 262 -0.95 -1.17 4.69
CA VAL A 262 0.38 -0.86 4.15
C VAL A 262 0.39 -1.17 2.66
N ALA A 263 0.76 -0.18 1.85
CA ALA A 263 1.18 -0.38 0.47
C ALA A 263 2.59 -0.96 0.51
N ASP A 264 2.71 -2.25 0.20
CA ASP A 264 3.93 -3.03 0.29
C ASP A 264 4.21 -3.57 -1.10
N ARG A 265 5.20 -3.05 -1.84
CA ARG A 265 5.36 -3.33 -3.29
C ARG A 265 5.01 -4.76 -3.67
N GLY A 266 4.05 -4.91 -4.58
CA GLY A 266 3.44 -6.20 -4.94
C GLY A 266 2.21 -6.58 -4.10
N ALA A 267 1.74 -5.75 -3.17
CA ALA A 267 0.61 -6.05 -2.30
C ALA A 267 0.01 -4.89 -1.49
N LEU A 268 -1.22 -5.11 -1.07
CA LEU A 268 -1.82 -4.51 0.12
C LEU A 268 -1.63 -5.45 1.32
N ARG A 269 -1.15 -4.93 2.46
CA ARG A 269 -1.14 -5.64 3.75
C ARG A 269 -2.13 -5.01 4.72
N VAL A 270 -2.82 -5.84 5.51
CA VAL A 270 -3.72 -5.41 6.58
C VAL A 270 -3.23 -5.98 7.89
N LEU A 271 -2.84 -5.08 8.80
CA LEU A 271 -2.23 -5.42 10.08
C LEU A 271 -3.15 -4.98 11.23
N ASN A 272 -3.46 -5.88 12.16
CA ASN A 272 -4.02 -5.55 13.46
C ASN A 272 -2.91 -4.97 14.35
N ILE A 273 -3.15 -3.78 14.87
CA ILE A 273 -2.24 -2.96 15.68
C ILE A 273 -2.89 -2.60 17.03
N SER A 274 -3.88 -3.38 17.48
CA SER A 274 -4.51 -3.21 18.81
C SER A 274 -3.52 -3.34 19.96
N ASP A 275 -2.50 -4.18 19.80
CA ASP A 275 -1.25 -4.14 20.55
C ASP A 275 -0.13 -3.60 19.64
N PRO A 276 0.25 -2.31 19.78
CA PRO A 276 1.31 -1.69 19.01
C PRO A 276 2.69 -2.34 19.17
N SER A 277 2.91 -3.14 20.23
CA SER A 277 4.18 -3.83 20.45
C SER A 277 4.30 -5.16 19.70
N SER A 278 3.17 -5.71 19.25
CA SER A 278 3.10 -6.97 18.54
C SER A 278 2.08 -6.87 17.39
N PRO A 279 2.36 -6.07 16.35
CA PRO A 279 1.48 -5.98 15.18
C PRO A 279 1.38 -7.31 14.44
N ILE A 280 0.19 -7.59 13.92
CA ILE A 280 -0.17 -8.90 13.38
C ILE A 280 -0.82 -8.73 12.01
N GLN A 281 -0.34 -9.44 10.99
CA GLN A 281 -1.05 -9.48 9.71
C GLN A 281 -2.33 -10.32 9.82
N VAL A 282 -3.46 -9.71 9.47
CA VAL A 282 -4.79 -10.32 9.48
C VAL A 282 -5.40 -10.45 8.09
N GLY A 283 -4.75 -9.86 7.09
CA GLY A 283 -5.09 -10.02 5.69
C GLY A 283 -4.04 -9.45 4.75
N TYR A 284 -4.08 -9.88 3.49
CA TYR A 284 -3.30 -9.29 2.41
C TYR A 284 -3.96 -9.55 1.06
N TYR A 285 -3.59 -8.76 0.06
CA TYR A 285 -3.85 -9.05 -1.34
C TYR A 285 -2.60 -8.71 -2.15
N ASN A 286 -2.06 -9.68 -2.88
CA ASN A 286 -0.89 -9.45 -3.75
C ASN A 286 -1.37 -8.78 -5.03
N THR A 287 -0.97 -7.54 -5.27
CA THR A 287 -1.27 -6.80 -6.49
C THR A 287 -0.35 -7.28 -7.62
N ILE A 288 -0.72 -7.01 -8.88
CA ILE A 288 0.12 -7.39 -10.03
C ILE A 288 1.30 -6.43 -10.17
N GLY A 289 1.09 -5.14 -9.90
CA GLY A 289 2.12 -4.10 -9.94
C GLY A 289 2.68 -3.79 -8.56
N ASN A 290 3.33 -2.64 -8.46
CA ASN A 290 3.78 -2.10 -7.18
C ASN A 290 2.72 -1.17 -6.59
N ALA A 291 2.20 -1.51 -5.42
CA ALA A 291 1.40 -0.61 -4.60
C ALA A 291 2.30 0.52 -4.05
N TYR A 292 1.95 1.78 -4.33
CA TYR A 292 2.70 2.96 -3.88
C TYR A 292 1.95 3.78 -2.84
N GLY A 293 0.66 4.00 -3.04
CA GLY A 293 -0.17 4.78 -2.12
C GLY A 293 -1.40 4.02 -1.68
N VAL A 294 -1.84 4.25 -0.45
CA VAL A 294 -3.00 3.57 0.13
C VAL A 294 -3.87 4.54 0.92
N VAL A 295 -5.19 4.44 0.78
CA VAL A 295 -6.12 5.16 1.64
C VAL A 295 -7.29 4.29 2.02
N LYS A 296 -7.79 4.43 3.25
CA LYS A 296 -9.03 3.80 3.69
C LYS A 296 -10.14 4.84 3.75
N SER A 297 -11.29 4.54 3.14
CA SER A 297 -12.51 5.32 3.30
C SER A 297 -13.72 4.41 3.46
N GLY A 298 -14.47 4.63 4.55
CA GLY A 298 -15.58 3.76 4.92
C GLY A 298 -15.14 2.30 5.06
N ASN A 299 -15.78 1.42 4.29
CA ASN A 299 -15.54 -0.03 4.32
C ASN A 299 -14.42 -0.47 3.38
N TYR A 300 -13.93 0.42 2.51
CA TYR A 300 -13.01 0.06 1.44
C TYR A 300 -11.61 0.63 1.66
N VAL A 301 -10.64 -0.09 1.13
CA VAL A 301 -9.26 0.35 0.99
C VAL A 301 -8.99 0.55 -0.49
N TYR A 302 -8.37 1.66 -0.81
CA TYR A 302 -8.07 2.09 -2.17
C TYR A 302 -6.56 2.12 -2.30
N VAL A 303 -6.04 1.53 -3.38
CA VAL A 303 -4.60 1.44 -3.62
C VAL A 303 -4.29 2.06 -4.98
N ALA A 304 -3.32 2.95 -5.00
CA ALA A 304 -2.62 3.40 -6.19
C ALA A 304 -1.48 2.41 -6.46
N ASP A 305 -1.62 1.64 -7.54
CA ASP A 305 -0.66 0.65 -7.99
C ASP A 305 -0.05 1.10 -9.33
N GLN A 306 1.16 0.63 -9.63
CA GLN A 306 1.88 0.91 -10.87
C GLN A 306 1.01 0.83 -12.13
N TYR A 307 0.11 -0.15 -12.21
CA TYR A 307 -0.74 -0.37 -13.39
C TYR A 307 -2.22 -0.09 -13.15
N PHE A 308 -2.63 0.02 -11.89
CA PHE A 308 -4.02 -0.09 -11.49
C PHE A 308 -4.42 0.91 -10.41
N PHE A 309 -5.69 1.27 -10.42
CA PHE A 309 -6.38 1.65 -9.19
C PHE A 309 -7.22 0.47 -8.75
N GLU A 310 -6.99 0.03 -7.52
CA GLU A 310 -7.64 -1.13 -6.95
C GLU A 310 -8.45 -0.74 -5.72
N ILE A 311 -9.63 -1.35 -5.57
CA ILE A 311 -10.53 -1.17 -4.44
C ILE A 311 -10.71 -2.52 -3.76
N PHE A 312 -10.42 -2.57 -2.47
CA PHE A 312 -10.46 -3.78 -1.67
C PHE A 312 -11.51 -3.70 -0.56
N ASP A 313 -12.23 -4.79 -0.33
CA ASP A 313 -13.00 -5.03 0.87
C ASP A 313 -12.14 -5.83 1.85
N CYS A 314 -11.91 -5.26 3.02
CA CYS A 314 -11.10 -5.88 4.08
C CYS A 314 -11.96 -6.44 5.22
N SER A 315 -13.29 -6.48 5.09
CA SER A 315 -14.22 -6.84 6.18
C SER A 315 -13.91 -8.17 6.84
N GLN A 316 -13.45 -9.18 6.09
CA GLN A 316 -13.02 -10.47 6.63
C GLN A 316 -11.75 -10.34 7.48
N ALA A 317 -10.80 -9.49 7.10
CA ALA A 317 -9.61 -9.22 7.90
C ALA A 317 -9.95 -8.45 9.18
N LEU A 318 -10.98 -7.59 9.14
CA LEU A 318 -11.41 -6.77 10.28
C LEU A 318 -12.32 -7.51 11.27
N SER A 319 -12.94 -8.62 10.86
CA SER A 319 -13.80 -9.46 11.70
C SER A 319 -13.01 -10.49 12.52
N VAL A 320 -11.68 -10.46 12.44
CA VAL A 320 -10.79 -11.19 13.35
C VAL A 320 -10.83 -10.49 14.72
N ASP A 321 -11.97 -10.60 15.40
CA ASP A 321 -12.19 -10.13 16.76
C ASP A 321 -11.45 -11.06 17.72
N ASN A 322 -10.35 -10.56 18.30
CA ASN A 322 -9.68 -10.99 19.55
C ASN A 322 -8.17 -11.25 19.34
N PRO A 323 -7.26 -10.64 20.15
CA PRO A 323 -5.86 -11.07 20.26
C PRO A 323 -5.68 -12.51 20.78
N ASP A 324 -6.76 -13.15 21.27
CA ASP A 324 -6.85 -14.59 21.53
C ASP A 324 -7.60 -15.39 20.44
N VAL A 325 -7.92 -14.79 19.29
CA VAL A 325 -7.95 -15.62 18.08
C VAL A 325 -6.50 -16.04 17.94
N ASN A 326 -6.24 -17.33 18.13
CA ASN A 326 -5.10 -17.96 17.49
C ASN A 326 -5.06 -17.40 16.05
N LEU A 327 -4.23 -16.39 15.81
CA LEU A 327 -3.31 -16.53 14.71
C LEU A 327 -2.80 -17.93 14.90
N SER A 328 -3.24 -18.84 14.06
CA SER A 328 -2.57 -20.10 13.94
C SER A 328 -1.10 -19.70 13.80
N PRO A 329 -0.26 -19.90 14.83
CA PRO A 329 1.03 -19.23 14.96
C PRO A 329 1.86 -19.61 13.75
N LEU A 330 2.01 -18.74 12.74
CA LEU A 330 2.51 -19.11 11.40
C LEU A 330 2.26 -20.59 11.08
N THR A 331 1.07 -21.18 11.28
CA THR A 331 1.05 -22.66 11.37
C THR A 331 1.56 -23.28 10.09
N PHE A 332 2.25 -24.41 10.22
CA PHE A 332 2.52 -25.22 9.05
C PHE A 332 1.22 -25.42 8.27
N HIS A 333 1.23 -25.10 6.98
CA HIS A 333 0.07 -25.19 6.12
C HIS A 333 0.50 -25.44 4.69
N LEU A 334 -0.11 -26.42 4.04
CA LEU A 334 0.01 -26.62 2.60
C LEU A 334 -1.23 -26.00 1.93
N SER A 335 -1.05 -25.05 1.03
CA SER A 335 -2.15 -24.49 0.27
C SER A 335 -2.58 -25.43 -0.85
N THR A 336 -3.84 -25.35 -1.27
CA THR A 336 -4.29 -26.05 -2.47
C THR A 336 -3.46 -25.58 -3.66
N PRO A 337 -2.75 -26.47 -4.38
CA PRO A 337 -1.91 -26.07 -5.50
C PRO A 337 -2.73 -25.38 -6.59
N TYR A 338 -2.15 -24.39 -7.26
CA TYR A 338 -2.81 -23.61 -8.29
C TYR A 338 -1.90 -23.37 -9.52
N PRO A 339 -2.40 -23.56 -10.75
CA PRO A 339 -3.73 -24.07 -11.11
C PRO A 339 -3.98 -25.53 -10.66
N ASN A 340 -5.24 -25.91 -10.46
CA ASN A 340 -5.66 -27.29 -10.17
C ASN A 340 -7.16 -27.45 -10.53
N PRO A 341 -7.53 -28.17 -11.60
CA PRO A 341 -6.68 -29.01 -12.44
C PRO A 341 -5.60 -28.22 -13.19
N PHE A 342 -4.47 -28.84 -13.50
CA PHE A 342 -3.37 -28.20 -14.20
C PHE A 342 -2.92 -28.96 -15.44
N ASN A 343 -2.40 -28.22 -16.42
CA ASN A 343 -1.75 -28.76 -17.61
C ASN A 343 -0.27 -28.37 -17.58
N ALA A 344 0.60 -29.37 -17.63
CA ALA A 344 2.06 -29.29 -17.46
C ALA A 344 2.53 -28.75 -16.11
N GLU A 345 2.15 -27.53 -15.71
CA GLU A 345 2.73 -26.86 -14.54
C GLU A 345 1.67 -26.39 -13.51
N THR A 346 2.02 -26.46 -12.23
CA THR A 346 1.27 -25.85 -11.12
C THR A 346 2.22 -25.27 -10.07
N VAL A 347 1.73 -24.38 -9.23
CA VAL A 347 2.47 -23.82 -8.09
C VAL A 347 1.94 -24.43 -6.81
N ILE A 348 2.86 -24.91 -5.99
CA ILE A 348 2.57 -25.46 -4.67
C ILE A 348 3.09 -24.49 -3.64
N SER A 349 2.17 -23.96 -2.84
CA SER A 349 2.51 -22.97 -1.82
C SER A 349 2.38 -23.57 -0.43
N CYS A 350 3.34 -23.27 0.43
CA CYS A 350 3.37 -23.75 1.80
C CYS A 350 3.80 -22.65 2.77
N GLN A 351 3.34 -22.75 4.01
CA GLN A 351 3.66 -21.85 5.10
C GLN A 351 4.44 -22.64 6.15
N LEU A 352 5.56 -22.11 6.63
CA LEU A 352 6.34 -22.67 7.74
C LEU A 352 6.22 -21.80 8.99
N GLN A 353 5.98 -22.46 10.13
CA GLN A 353 5.91 -21.83 11.45
C GLN A 353 7.25 -21.37 11.97
N ALA A 354 8.25 -22.22 11.80
CA ALA A 354 9.61 -22.00 12.21
C ALA A 354 10.52 -22.53 11.10
N ALA A 355 11.71 -21.96 11.00
CA ALA A 355 12.72 -22.46 10.09
C ALA A 355 13.03 -23.92 10.42
N GLY A 356 13.12 -24.78 9.41
CA GLY A 356 13.25 -26.21 9.62
C GLY A 356 13.33 -27.02 8.34
N CYS A 357 13.52 -28.33 8.50
CA CYS A 357 13.53 -29.25 7.38
C CYS A 357 12.10 -29.42 6.82
N LEU A 358 11.94 -29.11 5.54
CA LEU A 358 10.74 -29.33 4.75
C LEU A 358 11.00 -30.46 3.74
N ASP A 359 10.08 -31.43 3.68
CA ASP A 359 9.93 -32.35 2.55
C ASP A 359 8.59 -32.05 1.86
N LEU A 360 8.65 -31.79 0.55
CA LEU A 360 7.51 -31.56 -0.30
C LEU A 360 7.56 -32.55 -1.48
N THR A 361 6.68 -33.54 -1.46
CA THR A 361 6.70 -34.67 -2.39
C THR A 361 5.32 -34.95 -2.97
N VAL A 362 5.27 -35.28 -4.26
CA VAL A 362 4.07 -35.66 -5.00
C VAL A 362 3.97 -37.19 -5.07
N TYR A 363 2.80 -37.73 -4.75
CA TYR A 363 2.47 -39.15 -4.76
C TYR A 363 1.34 -39.46 -5.74
N ASP A 364 1.37 -40.66 -6.33
CA ASP A 364 0.23 -41.21 -7.06
C ASP A 364 -0.86 -41.78 -6.13
N ILE A 365 -1.99 -42.21 -6.70
CA ILE A 365 -3.10 -42.81 -5.93
C ILE A 365 -2.74 -44.12 -5.21
N THR A 366 -1.61 -44.75 -5.56
CA THR A 366 -1.09 -45.97 -4.91
C THR A 366 -0.11 -45.66 -3.79
N GLY A 367 0.19 -44.38 -3.55
CA GLY A 367 1.16 -43.92 -2.55
C GLY A 367 2.61 -44.00 -3.01
N ARG A 368 2.87 -44.23 -4.31
CA ARG A 368 4.23 -44.20 -4.86
C ARG A 368 4.65 -42.77 -5.14
N GLU A 369 5.90 -42.45 -4.81
CA GLU A 369 6.50 -41.15 -5.11
C GLU A 369 6.55 -40.94 -6.63
N ALA A 370 5.89 -39.88 -7.09
CA ALA A 370 5.85 -39.46 -8.48
C ALA A 370 6.88 -38.36 -8.78
N ALA A 371 7.11 -37.45 -7.82
CA ALA A 371 8.13 -36.40 -7.91
C ALA A 371 8.48 -35.84 -6.52
N LYS A 372 9.75 -35.52 -6.29
CA LYS A 372 10.21 -34.78 -5.11
C LYS A 372 10.47 -33.33 -5.51
N LEU A 373 9.79 -32.39 -4.85
CA LEU A 373 9.79 -30.98 -5.23
C LEU A 373 10.78 -30.18 -4.39
N TYR A 374 10.85 -30.51 -3.10
CA TYR A 374 11.79 -29.89 -2.18
C TYR A 374 12.14 -30.86 -1.07
N ASN A 375 13.41 -30.87 -0.66
CA ASN A 375 13.87 -31.58 0.53
C ASN A 375 15.10 -30.83 1.06
N GLY A 376 14.93 -30.12 2.17
CA GLY A 376 15.99 -29.27 2.71
C GLY A 376 15.53 -28.36 3.83
N PHE A 377 16.45 -27.51 4.30
CA PHE A 377 16.16 -26.51 5.32
C PHE A 377 15.57 -25.25 4.68
N MET A 378 14.44 -24.79 5.21
CA MET A 378 13.71 -23.64 4.71
C MET A 378 13.39 -22.69 5.87
N GLU A 379 13.50 -21.38 5.63
CA GLU A 379 13.20 -20.35 6.62
C GLU A 379 11.72 -20.33 7.01
N ALA A 380 11.39 -19.75 8.17
CA ALA A 380 9.98 -19.50 8.52
C ALA A 380 9.35 -18.53 7.51
N GLY A 381 8.08 -18.72 7.17
CA GLY A 381 7.39 -17.88 6.19
C GLY A 381 6.67 -18.65 5.08
N TYR A 382 6.19 -17.90 4.10
CA TYR A 382 5.47 -18.42 2.94
C TYR A 382 6.46 -18.74 1.82
N HIS A 383 6.30 -19.91 1.19
CA HIS A 383 7.19 -20.40 0.14
C HIS A 383 6.40 -21.03 -1.00
N GLU A 384 6.89 -20.85 -2.22
CA GLU A 384 6.29 -21.42 -3.43
C GLU A 384 7.29 -22.31 -4.18
N VAL A 385 6.81 -23.46 -4.62
CA VAL A 385 7.57 -24.41 -5.42
C VAL A 385 6.80 -24.71 -6.70
N LYS A 386 7.43 -24.44 -7.85
CA LYS A 386 6.88 -24.81 -9.15
C LYS A 386 6.97 -26.32 -9.35
N PHE A 387 5.90 -26.92 -9.83
CA PHE A 387 5.85 -28.32 -10.18
C PHE A 387 5.54 -28.50 -11.67
N ASP A 388 6.52 -29.05 -12.40
CA ASP A 388 6.36 -29.53 -13.77
C ASP A 388 5.95 -31.02 -13.75
N GLY A 389 4.67 -31.27 -13.99
CA GLY A 389 4.08 -32.59 -14.13
C GLY A 389 4.09 -33.12 -15.56
N SER A 390 4.69 -32.47 -16.57
CA SER A 390 4.61 -32.85 -17.99
C SER A 390 4.94 -34.33 -18.28
N ARG A 391 5.81 -34.93 -17.46
CA ARG A 391 6.23 -36.34 -17.55
C ARG A 391 5.25 -37.34 -16.91
N LEU A 392 4.24 -36.87 -16.20
CA LEU A 392 3.21 -37.68 -15.57
C LEU A 392 2.01 -37.91 -16.50
N GLY A 393 1.21 -38.95 -16.23
CA GLY A 393 -0.05 -39.19 -16.94
C GLY A 393 -1.19 -38.35 -16.38
N SER A 394 -2.21 -38.05 -17.18
CA SER A 394 -3.45 -37.42 -16.68
C SER A 394 -4.04 -38.26 -15.54
N GLY A 395 -4.40 -37.64 -14.43
CA GLY A 395 -4.84 -38.37 -13.25
C GLY A 395 -4.78 -37.56 -11.96
N VAL A 396 -5.21 -38.22 -10.89
CA VAL A 396 -5.18 -37.65 -9.53
C VAL A 396 -3.83 -37.97 -8.89
N TYR A 397 -3.21 -36.95 -8.30
CA TYR A 397 -2.01 -37.07 -7.48
C TYR A 397 -2.25 -36.35 -6.15
N PHE A 398 -1.32 -36.55 -5.22
CA PHE A 398 -1.36 -35.98 -3.88
C PHE A 398 -0.01 -35.32 -3.57
N VAL A 399 -0.03 -34.03 -3.28
CA VAL A 399 1.13 -33.32 -2.76
C VAL A 399 1.12 -33.46 -1.25
N ARG A 400 2.21 -33.97 -0.67
CA ARG A 400 2.38 -34.07 0.77
C ARG A 400 3.50 -33.14 1.23
N MET A 401 3.24 -32.41 2.29
CA MET A 401 4.18 -31.59 3.04
C MET A 401 4.51 -32.29 4.34
N GLU A 402 5.79 -32.41 4.68
CA GLU A 402 6.28 -32.84 5.99
C GLU A 402 7.27 -31.81 6.52
N ALA A 403 6.99 -31.26 7.71
CA ALA A 403 7.86 -30.29 8.37
C ALA A 403 7.90 -30.56 9.88
N GLY A 404 9.00 -31.13 10.37
CA GLY A 404 9.09 -31.63 11.75
C GLY A 404 8.03 -32.70 12.03
N ASN A 405 7.11 -32.43 12.97
CA ASN A 405 6.01 -33.33 13.32
C ASN A 405 4.71 -33.03 12.55
N TYR A 406 4.71 -32.04 11.64
CA TYR A 406 3.54 -31.65 10.87
C TYR A 406 3.49 -32.39 9.53
N THR A 407 2.29 -32.81 9.14
CA THR A 407 2.03 -33.38 7.82
C THR A 407 0.68 -32.88 7.28
N ASP A 408 0.67 -32.37 6.04
CA ASP A 408 -0.55 -32.01 5.31
C ASP A 408 -0.48 -32.54 3.87
N CYS A 409 -1.64 -32.77 3.27
CA CYS A 409 -1.76 -33.38 1.96
C CYS A 409 -2.86 -32.72 1.14
N LYS A 410 -2.56 -32.34 -0.10
CA LYS A 410 -3.53 -31.77 -1.04
C LYS A 410 -3.63 -32.60 -2.31
N LYS A 411 -4.88 -32.82 -2.74
CA LYS A 411 -5.20 -33.47 -4.00
C LYS A 411 -4.92 -32.51 -5.16
N ILE A 412 -4.19 -32.98 -6.16
CA ILE A 412 -4.01 -32.29 -7.44
C ILE A 412 -4.52 -33.16 -8.59
N LEU A 413 -5.05 -32.52 -9.63
CA LEU A 413 -5.56 -33.17 -10.83
C LEU A 413 -4.76 -32.68 -12.03
N MET A 414 -4.01 -33.59 -12.62
CA MET A 414 -3.28 -33.32 -13.86
C MET A 414 -4.16 -33.67 -15.07
N VAL A 415 -4.24 -32.75 -16.02
CA VAL A 415 -4.94 -32.93 -17.30
C VAL A 415 -3.98 -32.62 -18.45
N LYS A 416 -3.85 -33.56 -19.39
CA LYS A 416 -3.16 -33.38 -20.67
C LYS A 416 -4.13 -33.05 -21.78
#